data_AF-A0A1E5L5A6-F1
#
_entry.id   AF-A0A1E5L5A6-F1
#
_cell.length_a   1.000
_cell.length_b   1.000
_cell.length_c   1.000
_cell.angle_alpha   90.00
_cell.angle_beta   90.00
_cell.angle_gamma   90.00
#
_symmetry.space_group_name_H-M   'P 1'
#
loop_
_entity.id
_entity.type
_entity.pdbx_description
1 polymer ?
#
loop_
_entity_poly.entity_id
_entity_poly.type
_entity_poly.pdbx_seq_one_letter_code
_entity_poly.pdbx_strand_id
1 'polypeptide(L)'
;MQYIQYNPMHYKVRFLIVGLLIFALLIIPSPLVYGAQPADPKSFPVMNQHPELPTGCEATAATILFHYHGKLVSKAEVARKIPVEPVPQTIGDRAVGGDPKKGFVGDPFSSSGFGVYHQPMEALLNEYFPGKVVNLSKEPFQSVLEEVRKGNPMIIWVTIGLAPTEISHFWWTEEEHLIQWNKNLHTVVLFDYDENFAYVSDPYTGKIESYPKNLLERRWLDLGSRAIGIDLNRQPSDVSPGQDGTNNSGNISNTDYELERQRIVKEAQLKKDPKLQAIEQAAQEGSKPKSKLPLWLFIGAAAILLISSTILLIITLKNRKTAKQEVAPTKEED
;
A
#
# COMPACT_ATOMS: atom_id res chain seq x y z
N MET A 1 -74.77 29.70 56.64
CA MET A 1 -74.38 29.29 55.29
C MET A 1 -73.55 30.40 54.66
N GLN A 2 -72.24 30.20 54.51
CA GLN A 2 -71.36 31.12 53.77
C GLN A 2 -70.61 30.31 52.71
N TYR A 3 -70.83 30.69 51.46
CA TYR A 3 -70.16 30.13 50.29
C TYR A 3 -68.77 30.74 50.15
N ILE A 4 -67.73 29.90 50.09
CA ILE A 4 -66.38 30.31 49.73
C ILE A 4 -66.31 30.35 48.19
N GLN A 5 -66.08 31.53 47.62
CA GLN A 5 -65.78 31.69 46.20
C GLN A 5 -64.37 31.19 45.90
N TYR A 6 -64.27 30.27 44.93
CA TYR A 6 -63.01 29.73 44.42
C TYR A 6 -62.55 30.56 43.22
N ASN A 7 -61.35 31.13 43.30
CA ASN A 7 -60.82 32.07 42.30
C ASN A 7 -59.88 31.34 41.32
N PRO A 8 -60.23 31.19 40.02
CA PRO A 8 -59.52 30.29 39.08
C PRO A 8 -58.23 30.86 38.47
N MET A 9 -57.69 31.97 38.99
CA MET A 9 -56.59 32.71 38.37
C MET A 9 -55.19 32.15 38.65
N HIS A 10 -55.00 31.22 39.58
CA HIS A 10 -53.66 30.77 39.98
C HIS A 10 -53.05 29.64 39.13
N TYR A 11 -53.83 28.94 38.29
CA TYR A 11 -53.32 27.80 37.51
C TYR A 11 -52.69 28.20 36.17
N LYS A 12 -53.13 29.32 35.56
CA LYS A 12 -52.70 29.72 34.21
C LYS A 12 -51.30 30.35 34.17
N VAL A 13 -50.83 30.93 35.29
CA VAL A 13 -49.51 31.58 35.35
C VAL A 13 -48.38 30.56 35.55
N ARG A 14 -48.64 29.42 36.21
CA ARG A 14 -47.63 28.37 36.45
C ARG A 14 -47.26 27.58 35.19
N PHE A 15 -48.20 27.36 34.27
CA PHE A 15 -47.91 26.68 32.99
C PHE A 15 -47.15 27.56 31.99
N LEU A 16 -47.33 28.88 32.03
CA LEU A 16 -46.63 29.78 31.12
C LEU A 16 -45.13 29.89 31.42
N ILE A 17 -44.75 29.82 32.71
CA ILE A 17 -43.35 29.93 33.16
C ILE A 17 -42.57 28.63 32.93
N VAL A 18 -43.21 27.46 33.10
CA VAL A 18 -42.56 26.15 32.84
C VAL A 18 -42.41 25.89 31.34
N GLY A 19 -43.34 26.34 30.50
CA GLY A 19 -43.22 26.24 29.04
C GLY A 19 -42.10 27.10 28.45
N LEU A 20 -41.86 28.29 29.00
CA LEU A 20 -40.77 29.19 28.57
C LEU A 20 -39.37 28.68 28.93
N LEU A 21 -39.22 27.96 30.05
CA LEU A 21 -37.94 27.38 30.46
C LEU A 21 -37.55 26.14 29.63
N ILE A 22 -38.51 25.38 29.12
CA ILE A 22 -38.24 24.23 28.23
C ILE A 22 -37.92 24.69 26.81
N PHE A 23 -38.48 25.80 26.34
CA PHE A 23 -38.15 26.36 25.03
C PHE A 23 -36.78 27.05 25.00
N ALA A 24 -36.31 27.60 26.13
CA ALA A 24 -34.98 28.19 26.26
C ALA A 24 -33.83 27.15 26.26
N LEU A 25 -34.13 25.87 26.53
CA LEU A 25 -33.15 24.77 26.49
C LEU A 25 -33.03 24.11 25.11
N LEU A 26 -33.91 24.43 24.16
CA LEU A 26 -33.87 23.97 22.77
C LEU A 26 -33.22 24.98 21.80
N ILE A 27 -32.82 26.15 22.30
CA ILE A 27 -32.06 27.17 21.56
C ILE A 27 -30.70 27.41 22.25
N ILE A 28 -30.11 26.35 22.79
CA ILE A 28 -28.65 26.33 22.89
C ILE A 28 -28.22 25.96 21.48
N PRO A 29 -27.63 26.87 20.67
CA PRO A 29 -26.93 26.40 19.50
C PRO A 29 -25.94 25.37 20.03
N SER A 30 -26.07 24.12 19.60
CA SER A 30 -25.03 23.11 19.80
C SER A 30 -23.71 23.84 19.61
N PRO A 31 -22.72 23.73 20.54
CA PRO A 31 -21.45 24.40 20.33
C PRO A 31 -21.07 24.04 18.91
N LEU A 32 -20.97 25.07 18.06
CA LEU A 32 -20.63 24.88 16.68
C LEU A 32 -19.33 24.11 16.78
N VAL A 33 -19.37 22.83 16.44
CA VAL A 33 -18.16 22.08 16.21
C VAL A 33 -17.61 22.78 14.98
N TYR A 34 -16.79 23.81 15.23
CA TYR A 34 -15.80 24.25 14.27
C TYR A 34 -14.93 23.02 14.11
N GLY A 35 -15.38 22.08 13.27
CA GLY A 35 -14.45 21.27 12.50
C GLY A 35 -13.52 22.31 11.91
N ALA A 36 -12.23 22.20 12.21
CA ALA A 36 -11.23 23.10 11.70
C ALA A 36 -11.56 23.32 10.22
N GLN A 37 -11.95 24.55 9.87
CA GLN A 37 -11.98 24.92 8.46
C GLN A 37 -10.60 24.54 7.92
N PRO A 38 -10.50 23.96 6.71
CA PRO A 38 -9.19 23.73 6.11
C PRO A 38 -8.45 25.06 6.20
N ALA A 39 -7.26 25.02 6.79
CA ALA A 39 -6.37 26.17 6.85
C ALA A 39 -6.40 26.80 5.46
N ASP A 40 -6.66 28.12 5.35
CA ASP A 40 -6.57 28.83 4.07
C ASP A 40 -5.36 28.24 3.33
N PRO A 41 -5.50 27.68 2.11
CA PRO A 41 -4.39 27.07 1.41
C PRO A 41 -3.17 27.99 1.32
N LYS A 42 -3.32 29.31 1.52
CA LYS A 42 -2.20 30.27 1.62
C LYS A 42 -1.49 30.33 2.98
N SER A 43 -1.97 29.62 3.99
CA SER A 43 -1.51 29.65 5.39
C SER A 43 -0.83 28.34 5.84
N PHE A 44 -0.85 27.29 5.01
CA PHE A 44 -0.17 26.05 5.33
C PHE A 44 1.36 26.28 5.41
N PRO A 45 2.07 25.69 6.40
CA PRO A 45 3.51 25.90 6.52
C PRO A 45 4.27 25.46 5.27
N VAL A 46 5.18 26.32 4.79
CA VAL A 46 6.09 26.01 3.69
C VAL A 46 7.54 26.14 4.16
N MET A 47 8.41 25.28 3.65
CA MET A 47 9.83 25.32 3.96
C MET A 47 10.63 24.81 2.76
N ASN A 48 11.62 25.57 2.31
CA ASN A 48 12.56 25.08 1.29
C ASN A 48 13.65 24.25 1.98
N GLN A 49 14.04 23.11 1.40
CA GLN A 49 15.15 22.28 1.90
C GLN A 49 16.52 22.95 1.64
N HIS A 50 16.65 23.72 0.57
CA HIS A 50 17.89 24.35 0.14
C HIS A 50 18.17 25.68 0.88
N PRO A 51 19.46 26.08 0.96
CA PRO A 51 20.65 25.32 0.54
C PRO A 51 21.12 24.28 1.58
N GLU A 52 20.60 24.31 2.81
CA GLU A 52 21.16 23.58 3.95
C GLU A 52 21.03 22.06 3.84
N LEU A 53 19.99 21.57 3.16
CA LEU A 53 19.72 20.14 3.00
C LEU A 53 19.52 19.79 1.51
N PRO A 54 20.59 19.67 0.70
CA PRO A 54 20.50 19.37 -0.72
C PRO A 54 19.70 18.09 -1.03
N THR A 55 19.74 17.09 -0.16
CA THR A 55 18.98 15.83 -0.30
C THR A 55 18.10 15.54 0.91
N GLY A 56 17.69 16.56 1.68
CA GLY A 56 16.90 16.37 2.91
C GLY A 56 15.42 16.69 2.73
N CYS A 57 14.80 16.21 1.65
CA CYS A 57 13.37 16.40 1.40
C CYS A 57 12.51 15.80 2.53
N GLU A 58 12.89 14.63 3.04
CA GLU A 58 12.17 13.90 4.09
C GLU A 58 12.23 14.65 5.43
N ALA A 59 13.42 15.12 5.82
CA ALA A 59 13.61 15.91 7.02
C ALA A 59 12.85 17.24 6.97
N THR A 60 12.83 17.88 5.79
CA THR A 60 12.12 19.15 5.59
C THR A 60 10.60 18.94 5.59
N ALA A 61 10.09 17.87 4.95
CA ALA A 61 8.68 17.50 4.99
C ALA A 61 8.21 17.17 6.42
N ALA A 62 9.00 16.42 7.19
CA ALA A 62 8.73 16.17 8.60
C ALA A 62 8.69 17.47 9.42
N THR A 63 9.58 18.41 9.13
CA THR A 63 9.60 19.73 9.80
C THR A 63 8.35 20.55 9.49
N ILE A 64 7.92 20.57 8.23
CA ILE A 64 6.66 21.21 7.82
C ILE A 64 5.48 20.60 8.60
N LEU A 65 5.42 19.27 8.68
CA LEU A 65 4.37 18.57 9.43
C LEU A 65 4.43 18.89 10.93
N PHE A 66 5.62 18.97 11.53
CA PHE A 66 5.78 19.36 12.93
C PHE A 66 5.32 20.80 13.19
N HIS A 67 5.64 21.73 12.28
CA HIS A 67 5.20 23.12 12.38
C HIS A 67 3.69 23.24 12.25
N TYR A 68 3.06 22.44 11.38
CA TYR A 68 1.60 22.38 11.27
C TYR A 68 0.95 21.98 12.61
N HIS A 69 1.55 21.05 13.35
CA HIS A 69 1.12 20.65 14.69
C HIS A 69 1.70 21.52 15.82
N GLY A 70 2.20 22.72 15.51
CA GLY A 70 2.66 23.70 16.50
C GLY A 70 4.01 23.41 17.16
N LYS A 71 4.76 22.40 16.69
CA LYS A 71 6.10 22.10 17.21
C LYS A 71 7.18 22.72 16.32
N LEU A 72 7.78 23.80 16.82
CA LEU A 72 8.80 24.58 16.11
C LEU A 72 10.19 23.96 16.29
N VAL A 73 10.63 23.17 15.32
CA VAL A 73 12.00 22.65 15.21
C VAL A 73 12.62 22.99 13.86
N SER A 74 13.95 22.96 13.75
CA SER A 74 14.63 23.23 12.48
C SER A 74 14.78 21.97 11.62
N LYS A 75 14.71 22.10 10.30
CA LYS A 75 14.97 20.99 9.36
C LYS A 75 16.33 20.33 9.56
N ALA A 76 17.35 21.10 9.94
CA ALA A 76 18.68 20.59 10.24
C ALA A 76 18.72 19.76 11.53
N GLU A 77 17.93 20.14 12.55
CA GLU A 77 17.77 19.32 13.77
C GLU A 77 17.05 18.01 13.46
N VAL A 78 15.97 18.06 12.68
CA VAL A 78 15.25 16.87 12.23
C VAL A 78 16.16 15.95 11.41
N ALA A 79 16.90 16.48 10.44
CA ALA A 79 17.83 15.72 9.61
C ALA A 79 18.90 14.99 10.44
N ARG A 80 19.46 15.63 11.48
CA ARG A 80 20.47 15.03 12.36
C ARG A 80 19.95 13.89 13.24
N LYS A 81 18.62 13.78 13.42
CA LYS A 81 18.01 12.68 14.19
C LYS A 81 17.68 11.46 13.35
N ILE A 82 17.70 11.57 12.01
CA ILE A 82 17.47 10.41 11.15
C ILE A 82 18.70 9.49 11.26
N PRO A 83 18.53 8.18 11.55
CA PRO A 83 19.63 7.22 11.49
C PRO A 83 20.30 7.26 10.13
N VAL A 84 21.61 7.02 10.05
CA VAL A 84 22.37 7.11 8.80
C VAL A 84 22.87 5.73 8.39
N GLU A 85 22.79 5.46 7.09
CA GLU A 85 23.16 4.22 6.42
C GLU A 85 24.24 4.52 5.36
N PRO A 86 25.20 3.60 5.12
CA PRO A 86 26.32 3.86 4.23
C PRO A 86 25.87 3.99 2.77
N VAL A 87 26.48 4.91 2.01
CA VAL A 87 26.29 4.98 0.55
C VAL A 87 26.78 3.69 -0.12
N PRO A 88 26.17 3.27 -1.24
CA PRO A 88 26.61 2.08 -1.95
C PRO A 88 28.05 2.19 -2.47
N GLN A 89 28.83 1.14 -2.25
CA GLN A 89 30.20 0.99 -2.73
C GLN A 89 30.36 -0.31 -3.50
N THR A 90 31.25 -0.33 -4.49
CA THR A 90 31.58 -1.56 -5.21
C THR A 90 32.46 -2.46 -4.35
N ILE A 91 31.96 -3.65 -4.00
CA ILE A 91 32.68 -4.69 -3.27
C ILE A 91 32.70 -5.94 -4.15
N GLY A 92 33.88 -6.31 -4.64
CA GLY A 92 34.03 -7.41 -5.60
C GLY A 92 33.30 -7.11 -6.90
N ASP A 93 32.29 -7.92 -7.23
CA ASP A 93 31.51 -7.82 -8.47
C ASP A 93 30.13 -7.17 -8.28
N ARG A 94 29.82 -6.64 -7.09
CA ARG A 94 28.52 -6.03 -6.78
C ARG A 94 28.63 -4.72 -6.01
N ALA A 95 27.62 -3.87 -6.14
CA ALA A 95 27.44 -2.72 -5.25
C ALA A 95 26.78 -3.17 -3.95
N VAL A 96 27.35 -2.80 -2.81
CA VAL A 96 26.83 -3.05 -1.46
C VAL A 96 26.67 -1.72 -0.74
N GLY A 97 25.53 -1.49 -0.11
CA GLY A 97 25.21 -0.23 0.57
C GLY A 97 24.17 -0.42 1.65
N GLY A 98 23.81 0.66 2.33
CA GLY A 98 22.85 0.62 3.42
C GLY A 98 21.40 0.47 2.99
N ASP A 99 20.52 0.16 3.94
CA ASP A 99 19.10 -0.05 3.69
C ASP A 99 18.30 1.23 3.99
N PRO A 100 17.63 1.88 3.02
CA PRO A 100 16.79 3.05 3.27
C PRO A 100 15.62 2.79 4.23
N LYS A 101 15.27 1.52 4.51
CA LYS A 101 14.31 1.15 5.57
C LYS A 101 14.88 1.24 6.98
N LYS A 102 16.20 1.33 7.14
CA LYS A 102 16.90 1.42 8.44
C LYS A 102 17.38 2.84 8.74
N GLY A 103 17.75 3.60 7.71
CA GLY A 103 18.18 4.98 7.87
C GLY A 103 18.34 5.70 6.54
N PHE A 104 18.74 6.97 6.61
CA PHE A 104 19.09 7.78 5.46
C PHE A 104 20.38 7.27 4.82
N VAL A 105 20.32 6.85 3.56
CA VAL A 105 21.48 6.38 2.83
C VAL A 105 22.32 7.58 2.36
N GLY A 106 23.49 7.77 2.97
CA GLY A 106 24.37 8.92 2.75
C GLY A 106 24.13 10.07 3.73
N ASP A 107 24.26 11.31 3.26
CA ASP A 107 24.18 12.50 4.11
C ASP A 107 23.17 13.50 3.55
N PRO A 108 22.09 13.87 4.29
CA PRO A 108 21.10 14.84 3.83
C PRO A 108 21.66 16.27 3.63
N PHE A 109 22.82 16.58 4.24
CA PHE A 109 23.54 17.85 4.07
C PHE A 109 24.46 17.85 2.83
N SER A 110 24.58 16.72 2.12
CA SER A 110 25.39 16.57 0.90
C SER A 110 24.51 16.43 -0.33
N SER A 111 24.97 16.92 -1.49
CA SER A 111 24.31 16.65 -2.78
C SER A 111 24.47 15.22 -3.29
N SER A 112 25.28 14.39 -2.61
CA SER A 112 25.51 12.98 -2.95
C SER A 112 24.72 11.99 -2.09
N GLY A 113 23.85 12.49 -1.19
CA GLY A 113 22.93 11.65 -0.43
C GLY A 113 21.89 11.00 -1.33
N PHE A 114 21.34 9.87 -0.89
CA PHE A 114 20.23 9.20 -1.56
C PHE A 114 18.90 9.63 -0.94
N GLY A 115 18.57 9.11 0.24
CA GLY A 115 17.31 9.38 0.92
C GLY A 115 16.98 8.32 1.96
N VAL A 116 15.76 8.40 2.52
CA VAL A 116 15.25 7.48 3.55
C VAL A 116 13.81 7.07 3.23
N TYR A 117 13.43 5.86 3.62
CA TYR A 117 12.04 5.40 3.49
C TYR A 117 11.20 5.75 4.72
N HIS A 118 9.93 5.32 4.72
CA HIS A 118 8.97 5.72 5.74
C HIS A 118 9.27 5.12 7.12
N GLN A 119 9.96 3.98 7.23
CA GLN A 119 10.13 3.31 8.53
C GLN A 119 10.97 4.11 9.54
N PRO A 120 12.17 4.63 9.18
CA PRO A 120 12.93 5.47 10.11
C PRO A 120 12.23 6.81 10.37
N MET A 121 11.49 7.32 9.37
CA MET A 121 10.72 8.55 9.51
C MET A 121 9.53 8.36 10.44
N GLU A 122 8.80 7.24 10.37
CA GLU A 122 7.72 6.89 11.29
C GLU A 122 8.22 6.86 12.74
N ALA A 123 9.36 6.20 12.98
CA ALA A 123 10.00 6.18 14.29
C ALA A 123 10.34 7.60 14.77
N LEU A 124 10.94 8.43 13.90
CA LEU A 124 11.24 9.83 14.20
C LEU A 124 9.97 10.64 14.53
N LEU A 125 8.91 10.52 13.73
CA LEU A 125 7.63 11.19 13.98
C LEU A 125 7.08 10.79 15.37
N ASN A 126 7.22 9.51 15.73
CA ASN A 126 6.74 8.97 17.00
C ASN A 126 7.55 9.44 18.22
N GLU A 127 8.83 9.79 18.06
CA GLU A 127 9.59 10.48 19.12
C GLU A 127 9.00 11.87 19.42
N TYR A 128 8.49 12.56 18.40
CA TYR A 128 7.96 13.91 18.54
C TYR A 128 6.49 13.92 18.97
N PHE A 129 5.71 12.94 18.52
CA PHE A 129 4.29 12.78 18.79
C PHE A 129 3.94 11.32 19.15
N PRO A 130 4.31 10.85 20.36
CA PRO A 130 4.14 9.46 20.76
C PRO A 130 2.71 8.95 20.64
N GLY A 131 2.51 7.84 19.92
CA GLY A 131 1.22 7.18 19.74
C GLY A 131 0.23 7.94 18.82
N LYS A 132 0.69 9.00 18.15
CA LYS A 132 -0.14 9.83 17.24
C LYS A 132 0.22 9.65 15.78
N VAL A 133 1.26 8.89 15.47
CA VAL A 133 1.69 8.64 14.09
C VAL A 133 0.68 7.73 13.40
N VAL A 134 0.34 8.10 12.17
CA VAL A 134 -0.48 7.32 11.26
C VAL A 134 0.41 6.86 10.12
N ASN A 135 0.51 5.55 9.91
CA ASN A 135 1.19 4.97 8.76
C ASN A 135 0.16 4.31 7.85
N LEU A 136 -0.02 4.87 6.65
CA LEU A 136 -0.90 4.37 5.59
C LEU A 136 -0.08 3.88 4.40
N SER A 137 1.18 3.50 4.65
CA SER A 137 2.01 2.91 3.61
C SER A 137 1.41 1.59 3.15
N LYS A 138 1.34 1.37 1.84
CA LYS A 138 0.70 0.21 1.17
C LYS A 138 -0.83 0.17 1.22
N GLU A 139 -1.49 1.02 1.99
CA GLU A 139 -2.95 1.18 1.92
C GLU A 139 -3.37 1.84 0.60
N PRO A 140 -4.65 1.76 0.17
CA PRO A 140 -5.13 2.48 -1.00
C PRO A 140 -4.90 3.99 -0.90
N PHE A 141 -4.60 4.67 -2.01
CA PHE A 141 -4.39 6.13 -2.02
C PHE A 141 -5.61 6.90 -1.46
N GLN A 142 -6.81 6.35 -1.67
CA GLN A 142 -8.04 6.89 -1.11
C GLN A 142 -8.01 6.97 0.43
N SER A 143 -7.35 6.05 1.13
CA SER A 143 -7.19 6.10 2.59
C SER A 143 -6.29 7.27 3.01
N VAL A 144 -5.26 7.58 2.23
CA VAL A 144 -4.41 8.77 2.43
C VAL A 144 -5.22 10.05 2.25
N LEU A 145 -6.03 10.12 1.20
CA LEU A 145 -6.95 11.25 0.97
C LEU A 145 -7.98 11.39 2.10
N GLU A 146 -8.49 10.27 2.61
CA GLU A 146 -9.41 10.27 3.73
C GLU A 146 -8.81 10.82 5.01
N GLU A 147 -7.55 10.50 5.28
CA GLU A 147 -6.82 11.06 6.42
C GLU A 147 -6.60 12.57 6.26
N VAL A 148 -6.21 13.02 5.06
CA VAL A 148 -6.08 14.44 4.73
C VAL A 148 -7.41 15.18 4.91
N ARG A 149 -8.54 14.59 4.50
CA ARG A 149 -9.88 15.17 4.68
C ARG A 149 -10.27 15.35 6.16
N LYS A 150 -9.70 14.56 7.08
CA LYS A 150 -9.90 14.75 8.53
C LYS A 150 -9.11 15.95 9.08
N GLY A 151 -8.30 16.59 8.24
CA GLY A 151 -7.40 17.69 8.63
C GLY A 151 -6.02 17.20 9.09
N ASN A 152 -5.62 15.98 8.74
CA ASN A 152 -4.31 15.42 9.09
C ASN A 152 -3.43 15.33 7.84
N PRO A 153 -2.48 16.27 7.62
CA PRO A 153 -1.60 16.25 6.47
C PRO A 153 -0.69 15.02 6.46
N MET A 154 -0.38 14.53 5.26
CA MET A 154 0.38 13.29 5.06
C MET A 154 1.66 13.57 4.27
N ILE A 155 2.80 13.11 4.79
CA ILE A 155 4.05 13.01 4.04
C ILE A 155 3.93 11.81 3.10
N ILE A 156 4.14 12.06 1.79
CA ILE A 156 4.11 11.02 0.76
C ILE A 156 5.39 11.04 -0.06
N TRP A 157 5.85 9.87 -0.50
CA TRP A 157 7.00 9.73 -1.39
C TRP A 157 6.55 9.78 -2.83
N VAL A 158 7.10 10.71 -3.60
CA VAL A 158 6.81 10.95 -5.03
C VAL A 158 8.11 11.34 -5.74
N THR A 159 8.05 11.73 -7.01
CA THR A 159 9.23 12.27 -7.70
C THR A 159 9.22 13.79 -7.73
N ILE A 160 10.41 14.41 -7.80
CA ILE A 160 10.56 15.86 -8.00
C ILE A 160 9.73 16.30 -9.22
N GLY A 161 8.81 17.25 -9.02
CA GLY A 161 7.92 17.76 -10.07
C GLY A 161 7.04 16.71 -10.75
N LEU A 162 6.82 15.56 -10.10
CA LEU A 162 6.14 14.38 -10.66
C LEU A 162 6.74 13.85 -11.97
N ALA A 163 8.05 14.04 -12.15
CA ALA A 163 8.80 13.45 -13.27
C ALA A 163 8.62 11.92 -13.31
N PRO A 164 8.63 11.27 -14.49
CA PRO A 164 8.60 9.81 -14.57
C PRO A 164 9.69 9.15 -13.72
N THR A 165 9.37 8.03 -13.09
CA THR A 165 10.34 7.26 -12.30
C THR A 165 11.34 6.55 -13.21
N GLU A 166 12.58 6.49 -12.74
CA GLU A 166 13.66 5.78 -13.43
C GLU A 166 14.64 5.25 -12.41
N ILE A 167 14.96 3.95 -12.50
CA ILE A 167 15.95 3.31 -11.64
C ILE A 167 17.34 3.77 -12.07
N SER A 168 18.00 4.55 -11.22
CA SER A 168 19.36 5.05 -11.44
C SER A 168 20.42 4.12 -10.86
N HIS A 169 20.16 3.56 -9.68
CA HIS A 169 21.11 2.73 -8.96
C HIS A 169 20.44 1.45 -8.46
N PHE A 170 21.27 0.44 -8.27
CA PHE A 170 20.91 -0.79 -7.59
C PHE A 170 22.08 -1.21 -6.71
N TRP A 171 21.79 -1.73 -5.53
CA TRP A 171 22.79 -2.28 -4.63
C TRP A 171 22.17 -3.33 -3.73
N TRP A 172 23.02 -4.17 -3.16
CA TRP A 172 22.64 -5.15 -2.14
C TRP A 172 22.88 -4.57 -0.75
N THR A 173 21.99 -4.83 0.19
CA THR A 173 22.28 -4.58 1.61
C THR A 173 23.19 -5.68 2.17
N GLU A 174 23.76 -5.46 3.35
CA GLU A 174 24.50 -6.52 4.07
C GLU A 174 23.63 -7.76 4.38
N GLU A 175 22.31 -7.56 4.46
CA GLU A 175 21.32 -8.63 4.67
C GLU A 175 20.82 -9.24 3.35
N GLU A 176 21.50 -9.00 2.23
CA GLU A 176 21.18 -9.56 0.92
C GLU A 176 19.79 -9.13 0.38
N HIS A 177 19.31 -7.94 0.77
CA HIS A 177 18.15 -7.32 0.14
C HIS A 177 18.58 -6.46 -1.04
N LEU A 178 17.95 -6.65 -2.20
CA LEU A 178 18.19 -5.80 -3.37
C LEU A 178 17.44 -4.47 -3.23
N ILE A 179 18.18 -3.37 -3.21
CA ILE A 179 17.64 -2.01 -3.31
C ILE A 179 17.65 -1.55 -4.76
N GLN A 180 16.52 -0.99 -5.19
CA GLN A 180 16.37 -0.34 -6.49
C GLN A 180 16.04 1.13 -6.26
N TRP A 181 16.98 1.98 -6.58
CA TRP A 181 16.86 3.40 -6.29
C TRP A 181 16.35 4.17 -7.50
N ASN A 182 15.20 4.81 -7.31
CA ASN A 182 14.63 5.72 -8.29
C ASN A 182 15.34 7.07 -8.19
N LYS A 183 15.86 7.58 -9.32
CA LYS A 183 16.32 8.96 -9.36
C LYS A 183 15.16 9.91 -9.09
N ASN A 184 15.48 11.09 -8.58
CA ASN A 184 14.50 12.12 -8.23
C ASN A 184 13.45 11.65 -7.21
N LEU A 185 13.74 10.61 -6.41
CA LEU A 185 12.93 10.32 -5.23
C LEU A 185 12.83 11.58 -4.38
N HIS A 186 11.61 11.89 -3.96
CA HIS A 186 11.24 13.11 -3.27
C HIS A 186 10.14 12.83 -2.26
N THR A 187 9.93 13.75 -1.33
CA THR A 187 8.77 13.74 -0.43
C THR A 187 8.10 15.09 -0.38
N VAL A 188 6.77 15.08 -0.32
CA VAL A 188 5.94 16.27 -0.18
C VAL A 188 4.93 16.09 0.95
N VAL A 189 4.41 17.19 1.51
CA VAL A 189 3.33 17.15 2.50
C VAL A 189 2.00 17.43 1.80
N LEU A 190 1.20 16.40 1.61
CA LEU A 190 -0.16 16.50 1.08
C LEU A 190 -1.11 16.99 2.18
N PHE A 191 -1.75 18.13 1.98
CA PHE A 191 -2.59 18.75 3.02
C PHE A 191 -4.01 19.08 2.56
N ASP A 192 -4.28 19.09 1.25
CA ASP A 192 -5.63 19.30 0.71
C ASP A 192 -5.75 18.70 -0.70
N TYR A 193 -6.98 18.55 -1.19
CA TYR A 193 -7.25 18.10 -2.55
C TYR A 193 -8.70 18.40 -2.97
N ASP A 194 -8.93 18.50 -4.27
CA ASP A 194 -10.26 18.56 -4.87
C ASP A 194 -10.49 17.35 -5.81
N GLU A 195 -11.49 17.47 -6.69
CA GLU A 195 -11.82 16.43 -7.66
C GLU A 195 -10.62 16.06 -8.56
N ASN A 196 -9.83 17.06 -8.99
CA ASN A 196 -8.81 16.93 -10.02
C ASN A 196 -7.38 17.12 -9.49
N PHE A 197 -7.18 17.95 -8.48
CA PHE A 197 -5.87 18.36 -7.99
C PHE A 197 -5.65 17.95 -6.54
N ALA A 198 -4.37 17.72 -6.23
CA ALA A 198 -3.86 17.58 -4.89
C ALA A 198 -2.93 18.76 -4.59
N TYR A 199 -3.04 19.32 -3.40
CA TYR A 199 -2.28 20.49 -2.95
C TYR A 199 -1.24 20.02 -1.92
N VAL A 200 0.03 20.34 -2.22
CA VAL A 200 1.15 19.89 -1.40
C VAL A 200 2.05 21.04 -1.01
N SER A 201 2.60 21.02 0.20
CA SER A 201 3.79 21.82 0.51
C SER A 201 5.02 21.04 0.06
N ASP A 202 5.73 21.58 -0.92
CA ASP A 202 6.85 20.93 -1.59
C ASP A 202 8.20 21.44 -1.03
N PRO A 203 8.98 20.60 -0.32
CA PRO A 203 10.29 20.97 0.21
C PRO A 203 11.31 21.42 -0.84
N TYR A 204 11.20 20.92 -2.08
CA TYR A 204 12.17 21.21 -3.13
C TYR A 204 11.95 22.62 -3.69
N THR A 205 10.70 23.00 -3.94
CA THR A 205 10.37 24.34 -4.44
C THR A 205 10.24 25.37 -3.31
N GLY A 206 9.97 24.92 -2.08
CA GLY A 206 9.71 25.75 -0.92
C GLY A 206 8.36 26.48 -1.00
N LYS A 207 7.40 25.91 -1.74
CA LYS A 207 6.10 26.52 -2.04
C LYS A 207 4.99 25.50 -1.92
N ILE A 208 3.76 26.00 -1.98
CA ILE A 208 2.58 25.18 -2.20
C ILE A 208 2.44 24.95 -3.70
N GLU A 209 2.40 23.69 -4.10
CA GLU A 209 2.24 23.24 -5.47
C GLU A 209 0.89 22.55 -5.63
N SER A 210 0.30 22.65 -6.83
CA SER A 210 -0.87 21.87 -7.21
C SER A 210 -0.49 20.85 -8.28
N TYR A 211 -0.83 19.60 -8.02
CA TYR A 211 -0.52 18.48 -8.92
C TYR A 211 -1.78 17.76 -9.36
N PRO A 212 -1.89 17.29 -10.61
CA PRO A 212 -2.97 16.40 -11.02
C PRO A 212 -3.00 15.16 -10.12
N LYS A 213 -4.12 14.91 -9.45
CA LYS A 213 -4.24 13.88 -8.40
C LYS A 213 -3.93 12.48 -8.91
N ASN A 214 -4.38 12.17 -10.13
CA ASN A 214 -4.11 10.90 -10.80
C ASN A 214 -2.61 10.70 -11.13
N LEU A 215 -1.88 11.77 -11.44
CA LEU A 215 -0.45 11.72 -11.70
C LEU A 215 0.32 11.57 -10.38
N LEU A 216 -0.09 12.31 -9.35
CA LEU A 216 0.47 12.21 -8.01
C LEU A 216 0.35 10.78 -7.47
N GLU A 217 -0.85 10.19 -7.56
CA GLU A 217 -1.11 8.81 -7.16
C GLU A 217 -0.20 7.82 -7.90
N ARG A 218 -0.04 7.96 -9.23
CA ARG A 218 0.88 7.13 -10.01
C ARG A 218 2.33 7.25 -9.53
N ARG A 219 2.83 8.45 -9.24
CA ARG A 219 4.19 8.63 -8.71
C ARG A 219 4.37 8.07 -7.31
N TRP A 220 3.34 8.20 -6.50
CA TRP A 220 3.31 7.64 -5.15
C TRP A 220 3.34 6.11 -5.19
N LEU A 221 2.56 5.49 -6.08
CA LEU A 221 2.63 4.04 -6.31
C LEU A 221 4.00 3.60 -6.85
N ASP A 222 4.56 4.33 -7.83
CA ASP A 222 5.90 4.06 -8.39
C ASP A 222 6.96 3.98 -7.26
N LEU A 223 6.85 4.87 -6.28
CA LEU A 223 7.71 4.93 -5.09
C LEU A 223 7.13 4.22 -3.89
N GLY A 224 6.48 3.08 -4.14
CA GLY A 224 6.18 2.05 -3.15
C GLY A 224 5.06 2.41 -2.18
N SER A 225 4.18 3.33 -2.54
CA SER A 225 2.94 3.63 -1.82
C SER A 225 3.20 4.06 -0.37
N ARG A 226 4.21 4.90 -0.14
CA ARG A 226 4.64 5.29 1.22
C ARG A 226 3.88 6.54 1.68
N ALA A 227 3.25 6.47 2.84
CA ALA A 227 2.49 7.59 3.40
C ALA A 227 2.50 7.55 4.93
N ILE A 228 2.96 8.63 5.56
CA ILE A 228 2.94 8.78 7.03
C ILE A 228 2.46 10.18 7.43
N GLY A 229 1.79 10.30 8.56
CA GLY A 229 1.29 11.57 9.08
C GLY A 229 1.11 11.54 10.59
N ILE A 230 0.47 12.58 11.14
CA ILE A 230 0.16 12.71 12.57
C ILE A 230 -1.32 13.01 12.72
N ASP A 231 -2.00 12.20 13.52
CA ASP A 231 -3.38 12.43 13.95
C ASP A 231 -3.41 12.63 15.46
N LEU A 232 -3.61 13.87 15.89
CA LEU A 232 -3.65 14.20 17.32
C LEU A 232 -4.87 13.59 18.04
N ASN A 233 -5.92 13.24 17.30
CA ASN A 233 -7.14 12.64 17.84
C ASN A 233 -7.05 11.11 17.95
N ARG A 234 -6.04 10.49 17.34
CA ARG A 234 -5.77 9.05 17.39
C ARG A 234 -5.69 8.56 18.84
N GLN A 235 -6.38 7.47 19.14
CA GLN A 235 -6.32 6.84 20.46
C GLN A 235 -5.22 5.78 20.49
N PRO A 236 -4.54 5.57 21.63
CA PRO A 236 -3.51 4.54 21.76
C PRO A 236 -3.99 3.11 21.44
N SER A 237 -5.30 2.85 21.60
CA SER A 237 -5.93 1.57 21.24
C SER A 237 -5.99 1.32 19.74
N ASP A 238 -5.82 2.35 18.92
CA ASP A 238 -5.91 2.25 17.46
C ASP A 238 -4.58 1.74 16.84
N VAL A 239 -3.55 1.56 17.66
CA VAL A 239 -2.26 0.98 17.26
C VAL A 239 -2.37 -0.54 17.26
N SER A 240 -2.79 -1.12 16.14
CA SER A 240 -2.61 -2.56 15.90
C SER A 240 -1.13 -2.86 15.65
N PRO A 241 -0.54 -3.88 16.31
CA PRO A 241 0.83 -4.31 16.00
C PRO A 241 0.86 -4.89 14.58
N GLY A 242 1.73 -4.33 13.72
CA GLY A 242 2.20 -4.90 12.46
C GLY A 242 1.19 -5.74 11.68
N GLN A 243 0.37 -5.09 10.85
CA GLN A 243 -0.30 -5.80 9.76
C GLN A 243 0.50 -5.57 8.48
N ASP A 244 1.26 -6.59 8.08
CA ASP A 244 1.58 -6.79 6.66
C ASP A 244 0.23 -6.91 5.93
N GLY A 245 -0.16 -5.82 5.27
CA GLY A 245 -1.47 -5.67 4.64
C GLY A 245 -1.63 -6.58 3.43
N THR A 246 -2.26 -7.74 3.61
CA THR A 246 -2.96 -8.44 2.53
C THR A 246 -4.47 -8.26 2.72
N ASN A 247 -4.97 -7.04 2.53
CA ASN A 247 -6.42 -6.81 2.40
C ASN A 247 -6.74 -6.39 0.97
N ASN A 248 -7.23 -7.38 0.24
CA ASN A 248 -7.67 -7.29 -1.14
C ASN A 248 -9.07 -6.66 -1.17
N SER A 249 -9.16 -5.33 -1.29
CA SER A 249 -10.41 -4.67 -1.70
C SER A 249 -10.22 -4.13 -3.12
N GLY A 250 -10.94 -4.76 -4.05
CA GLY A 250 -10.81 -4.53 -5.48
C GLY A 250 -11.07 -3.09 -5.88
N ASN A 251 -10.08 -2.51 -6.56
CA ASN A 251 -10.29 -1.46 -7.54
C ASN A 251 -9.59 -1.93 -8.82
N ILE A 252 -10.39 -2.27 -9.84
CA ILE A 252 -9.96 -2.98 -11.06
C ILE A 252 -8.90 -2.19 -11.87
N SER A 253 -8.69 -0.89 -11.58
CA SER A 253 -7.63 -0.07 -12.19
C SER A 253 -6.25 -0.17 -11.52
N ASN A 254 -6.18 -0.58 -10.25
CA ASN A 254 -4.94 -0.54 -9.47
C ASN A 254 -4.13 -1.84 -9.59
N THR A 255 -4.81 -2.98 -9.76
CA THR A 255 -4.17 -4.28 -9.96
C THR A 255 -3.38 -4.33 -11.28
N ASP A 256 -3.96 -3.80 -12.36
CA ASP A 256 -3.31 -3.76 -13.68
C ASP A 256 -2.07 -2.86 -13.67
N TYR A 257 -2.14 -1.74 -12.94
CA TYR A 257 -1.00 -0.86 -12.79
C TYR A 257 0.11 -1.48 -11.93
N GLU A 258 -0.22 -2.15 -10.82
CA GLU A 258 0.80 -2.79 -9.97
C GLU A 258 1.48 -3.95 -10.71
N LEU A 259 0.72 -4.73 -11.49
CA LEU A 259 1.26 -5.76 -12.37
C LEU A 259 2.20 -5.19 -13.42
N GLU A 260 1.81 -4.08 -14.07
CA GLU A 260 2.62 -3.42 -15.08
C GLU A 260 3.89 -2.79 -14.48
N ARG A 261 3.77 -2.16 -13.30
CA ARG A 261 4.90 -1.64 -12.53
C ARG A 261 5.88 -2.76 -12.18
N GLN A 262 5.39 -3.88 -11.66
CA GLN A 262 6.22 -5.05 -11.35
C GLN A 262 6.89 -5.63 -12.59
N ARG A 263 6.19 -5.69 -13.73
CA ARG A 263 6.75 -6.12 -15.01
C ARG A 263 7.89 -5.21 -15.47
N ILE A 264 7.68 -3.89 -15.51
CA ILE A 264 8.70 -2.90 -15.93
C ILE A 264 9.91 -2.95 -15.01
N VAL A 265 9.70 -3.03 -13.70
CA VAL A 265 10.77 -3.16 -12.71
C VAL A 265 11.56 -4.45 -12.94
N LYS A 266 10.89 -5.60 -13.10
CA LYS A 266 11.53 -6.89 -13.36
C LYS A 266 12.33 -6.88 -14.67
N GLU A 267 11.79 -6.30 -15.74
CA GLU A 267 12.49 -6.15 -17.02
C GLU A 267 13.72 -5.24 -16.89
N ALA A 268 13.62 -4.14 -16.14
CA ALA A 268 14.75 -3.26 -15.88
C ALA A 268 15.85 -3.94 -15.04
N GLN A 269 15.48 -4.75 -14.05
CA GLN A 269 16.40 -5.58 -13.25
C GLN A 269 17.14 -6.59 -14.11
N LEU A 270 16.38 -7.37 -14.90
CA LEU A 270 16.96 -8.37 -15.80
C LEU A 270 17.94 -7.72 -16.76
N LYS A 271 17.64 -6.54 -17.32
CA LYS A 271 18.54 -5.87 -18.26
C LYS A 271 19.85 -5.40 -17.63
N LYS A 272 19.91 -5.17 -16.31
CA LYS A 272 21.07 -4.58 -15.63
C LYS A 272 21.91 -5.56 -14.81
N ASP A 273 21.39 -6.74 -14.46
CA ASP A 273 22.11 -7.77 -13.70
C ASP A 273 22.12 -9.14 -14.44
N PRO A 274 23.27 -9.54 -15.02
CA PRO A 274 23.42 -10.82 -15.70
C PRO A 274 23.18 -12.05 -14.81
N LYS A 275 23.39 -11.95 -13.49
CA LYS A 275 23.15 -13.07 -12.55
C LYS A 275 21.65 -13.28 -12.33
N LEU A 276 20.87 -12.20 -12.25
CA LEU A 276 19.40 -12.28 -12.17
C LEU A 276 18.80 -12.87 -13.46
N GLN A 277 19.37 -12.58 -14.63
CA GLN A 277 18.99 -13.24 -15.88
C GLN A 277 19.21 -14.76 -15.83
N ALA A 278 20.37 -15.20 -15.32
CA ALA A 278 20.70 -16.62 -15.24
C ALA A 278 19.77 -17.39 -14.28
N ILE A 279 19.38 -16.78 -13.15
CA ILE A 279 18.44 -17.38 -12.19
C ILE A 279 17.04 -17.50 -12.80
N GLU A 280 16.55 -16.47 -13.49
CA GLU A 280 15.24 -16.50 -14.16
C GLU A 280 15.22 -17.52 -15.31
N GLN A 281 16.29 -17.61 -16.09
CA GLN A 281 16.44 -18.63 -17.14
C GLN A 281 16.42 -20.05 -16.55
N ALA A 282 17.13 -20.28 -15.44
CA ALA A 282 17.11 -21.56 -14.74
C ALA A 282 15.72 -21.90 -14.15
N ALA A 283 14.98 -20.92 -13.66
CA ALA A 283 13.60 -21.09 -13.17
C ALA A 283 12.61 -21.39 -14.31
N GLN A 284 12.79 -20.76 -15.49
CA GLN A 284 12.01 -21.05 -16.70
C GLN A 284 12.33 -22.43 -17.28
N GLU A 285 13.58 -22.87 -17.19
CA GLU A 285 13.97 -24.23 -17.58
C GLU A 285 13.45 -25.30 -16.61
N GLY A 286 13.44 -25.02 -15.30
CA GLY A 286 12.88 -25.91 -14.27
C GLY A 286 11.35 -26.00 -14.26
N SER A 287 10.66 -25.00 -14.81
CA SER A 287 9.19 -24.94 -14.91
C SER A 287 8.64 -25.42 -16.25
N LYS A 288 9.51 -25.74 -17.24
CA LYS A 288 9.05 -26.44 -18.45
C LYS A 288 8.39 -27.76 -18.02
N PRO A 289 7.11 -28.00 -18.35
CA PRO A 289 6.48 -29.27 -18.05
C PRO A 289 7.29 -30.36 -18.76
N LYS A 290 7.76 -31.38 -18.01
CA LYS A 290 8.34 -32.59 -18.60
C LYS A 290 7.42 -33.04 -19.73
N SER A 291 7.97 -33.07 -20.94
CA SER A 291 7.26 -33.35 -22.18
C SER A 291 6.23 -34.45 -21.96
N LYS A 292 4.95 -34.14 -22.18
CA LYS A 292 3.89 -35.16 -22.18
C LYS A 292 4.33 -36.22 -23.19
N LEU A 293 4.52 -37.46 -22.74
CA LEU A 293 4.74 -38.59 -23.65
C LEU A 293 3.67 -38.52 -24.74
N PRO A 294 4.05 -38.61 -26.02
CA PRO A 294 3.12 -38.32 -27.09
C PRO A 294 1.97 -39.34 -27.06
N LEU A 295 0.74 -38.84 -27.22
CA LEU A 295 -0.51 -39.58 -27.05
C LEU A 295 -0.58 -40.88 -27.87
N TRP A 296 0.20 -41.00 -28.95
CA TRP A 296 0.31 -42.22 -29.76
C TRP A 296 0.90 -43.42 -29.00
N LEU A 297 1.72 -43.20 -27.97
CA LEU A 297 2.23 -44.29 -27.12
C LEU A 297 1.11 -44.94 -26.29
N PHE A 298 0.05 -44.20 -25.94
CA PHE A 298 -1.12 -44.74 -25.26
C PHE A 298 -2.13 -45.38 -26.23
N ILE A 299 -2.22 -44.88 -27.46
CA ILE A 299 -3.09 -45.44 -28.50
C ILE A 299 -2.57 -46.83 -28.95
N GLY A 300 -1.24 -47.03 -29.00
CA GLY A 300 -0.64 -48.33 -29.30
C GLY A 300 -0.94 -49.42 -28.26
N ALA A 301 -0.90 -49.08 -26.97
CA ALA A 301 -1.18 -50.03 -25.89
C ALA A 301 -2.66 -50.46 -25.84
N ALA A 302 -3.60 -49.54 -26.13
CA ALA A 302 -5.03 -49.85 -26.19
C ALA A 302 -5.40 -50.75 -27.38
N ALA A 303 -4.75 -50.57 -28.54
CA ALA A 303 -4.95 -51.42 -29.70
C ALA A 303 -4.48 -52.87 -29.48
N ILE A 304 -3.35 -53.06 -28.79
CA ILE A 304 -2.80 -54.40 -28.46
C ILE A 304 -3.72 -55.13 -27.47
N LEU A 305 -4.30 -54.44 -26.49
CA LEU A 305 -5.24 -55.03 -25.53
C LEU A 305 -6.59 -55.42 -26.17
N LEU A 306 -7.10 -54.62 -27.13
CA LEU A 306 -8.35 -54.93 -27.84
C LEU A 306 -8.20 -56.14 -28.80
N ILE A 307 -7.03 -56.30 -29.43
CA ILE A 307 -6.75 -57.47 -30.28
C ILE A 307 -6.62 -58.74 -29.42
N SER A 308 -6.00 -58.65 -28.23
CA SER A 308 -5.93 -59.77 -27.27
C SER A 308 -7.31 -60.22 -26.78
N SER A 309 -8.19 -59.28 -26.43
CA SER A 309 -9.55 -59.58 -25.93
C SER A 309 -10.45 -60.23 -26.98
N THR A 310 -10.32 -59.83 -28.25
CA THR A 310 -11.12 -60.37 -29.35
C THR A 310 -10.69 -61.79 -29.72
N ILE A 311 -9.38 -62.08 -29.70
CA ILE A 311 -8.87 -63.44 -29.90
C ILE A 311 -9.34 -64.38 -28.77
N LEU A 312 -9.29 -63.93 -27.50
CA LEU A 312 -9.75 -64.73 -26.36
C LEU A 312 -11.27 -65.01 -26.43
N LEU A 313 -12.07 -64.04 -26.86
CA LEU A 313 -13.51 -64.21 -27.06
C LEU A 313 -13.83 -65.20 -28.19
N ILE A 314 -13.10 -65.14 -29.31
CA ILE A 314 -13.28 -66.08 -30.43
C ILE A 314 -12.93 -67.53 -30.00
N ILE A 315 -11.84 -67.72 -29.26
CA ILE A 315 -11.46 -69.05 -28.73
C ILE A 315 -12.53 -69.55 -27.76
N THR A 316 -13.03 -68.69 -26.86
CA THR A 316 -14.05 -69.07 -25.87
C THR A 316 -15.39 -69.43 -26.52
N LEU A 317 -15.80 -68.71 -27.57
CA LEU A 317 -17.04 -69.00 -28.31
C LEU A 317 -16.92 -70.28 -29.15
N LYS A 318 -15.74 -70.57 -29.72
CA LYS A 318 -15.50 -71.82 -30.45
C LYS A 318 -15.57 -73.03 -29.53
N ASN A 319 -14.96 -72.95 -28.34
CA ASN A 319 -15.01 -74.02 -27.33
C ASN A 319 -16.43 -74.24 -26.75
N ARG A 320 -17.26 -73.19 -26.65
CA ARG A 320 -18.66 -73.30 -26.23
C ARG A 320 -19.56 -73.99 -27.26
N LYS A 321 -19.24 -73.88 -28.55
CA LYS A 321 -19.99 -74.58 -29.62
C LYS A 321 -19.69 -76.08 -29.64
N THR A 322 -18.43 -76.48 -29.45
CA THR A 322 -18.05 -77.90 -29.33
C THR A 322 -18.64 -78.53 -28.07
N ALA A 323 -18.60 -77.86 -26.92
CA ALA A 323 -19.18 -78.38 -25.68
C ALA A 323 -20.71 -78.53 -25.72
N LYS A 324 -21.43 -77.77 -26.55
CA LYS A 324 -22.88 -77.91 -26.74
C LYS A 324 -23.28 -79.02 -27.73
N GLN A 325 -22.35 -79.56 -28.51
CA GLN A 325 -22.61 -80.71 -29.39
C GLN A 325 -22.38 -82.06 -28.69
N GLU A 326 -21.63 -82.10 -27.58
CA GLU A 326 -21.35 -83.33 -26.81
C GLU A 326 -22.34 -83.64 -25.69
N VAL A 327 -23.27 -82.73 -25.37
CA VAL A 327 -24.29 -82.94 -24.32
C VAL A 327 -25.70 -82.76 -24.91
N ALA A 328 -26.05 -83.64 -25.86
CA ALA A 328 -27.43 -83.91 -26.23
C ALA A 328 -27.91 -85.14 -25.43
N PRO A 329 -29.04 -85.08 -24.70
CA PRO A 329 -29.52 -86.20 -23.90
C PRO A 329 -30.03 -87.34 -24.79
N THR A 330 -29.51 -88.54 -24.56
CA THR A 330 -30.13 -89.80 -24.96
C THR A 330 -31.52 -89.87 -24.35
N LYS A 331 -32.54 -90.02 -25.20
CA LYS A 331 -33.89 -90.41 -24.80
C LYS A 331 -33.87 -91.87 -24.35
N GLU A 332 -34.47 -92.16 -23.21
CA GLU A 332 -34.96 -93.49 -22.85
C GLU A 332 -36.19 -93.83 -23.70
N GLU A 333 -36.23 -95.03 -24.26
CA GLU A 333 -37.45 -95.77 -24.60
C GLU A 333 -37.27 -97.20 -24.06
N ASP A 334 -38.22 -97.58 -23.20
CA ASP A 334 -38.58 -98.90 -22.63
C ASP A 334 -37.60 -99.74 -21.78
#